data_AF-A0A534I8C3-F1
#
_entry.id   AF-A0A534I8C3-F1
#
_cell.length_a   1.000
_cell.length_b   1.000
_cell.length_c   1.000
_cell.angle_alpha   90.00
_cell.angle_beta   90.00
_cell.angle_gamma   90.00
#
_symmetry.space_group_name_H-M   'P 1'
#
loop_
_entity.id
_entity.type
_entity.pdbx_description
1 polymer ?
#
loop_
_entity_poly.entity_id
_entity_poly.type
_entity_poly.pdbx_seq_one_letter_code
_entity_poly.pdbx_strand_id
1 'polypeptide(L)'
;MGRRQLIDEVRDVLAKTGFYLSEKHDRRGLSFDVVARRDDLLLMLKILQNVDAFGKANAEELRLIATTLGGSPIVVGERSGSGALEEGVIYSRFGVPIVSTDTFTDLFEEGVPPFMFSAPGGLYVRLDSEALRTARESRGVSLGTLAEVAGVSRRTIQMYLEGMSATVDIALRLEEFLGESLVVPVDPFAYSKETGDTLRGFEAFERFEQDVFRKLQTLGYNVLPTVRCPFEAFATRESLFLTGVPDRGERVEDKAHVMSNISSVVEKDAVLFVEIHTSAQSIGGTPLIKKSELRRIRDRDEIEDLIAERRK
;
A
#
# COMPACT_ATOMS: atom_id res chain seq x y z
N MET A 1 -15.01 -17.10 9.02
CA MET A 1 -13.67 -17.40 8.47
C MET A 1 -12.58 -17.05 9.47
N GLY A 2 -11.47 -17.81 9.54
CA GLY A 2 -10.28 -17.47 10.35
C GLY A 2 -9.28 -16.58 9.59
N ARG A 3 -8.44 -15.79 10.27
CA ARG A 3 -7.48 -14.88 9.61
C ARG A 3 -6.57 -15.55 8.57
N ARG A 4 -6.07 -16.77 8.86
CA ARG A 4 -5.21 -17.51 7.92
C ARG A 4 -5.94 -17.84 6.62
N GLN A 5 -7.18 -18.30 6.74
CA GLN A 5 -8.03 -18.61 5.58
C GLN A 5 -8.30 -17.36 4.74
N LEU A 6 -8.56 -16.21 5.38
CA LEU A 6 -8.73 -14.93 4.68
C LEU A 6 -7.45 -14.51 3.92
N ILE A 7 -6.27 -14.71 4.52
CA ILE A 7 -5.00 -14.45 3.84
C ILE A 7 -4.83 -15.38 2.63
N ASP A 8 -5.18 -16.66 2.78
CA ASP A 8 -5.05 -17.64 1.71
C ASP A 8 -5.99 -17.30 0.54
N GLU A 9 -7.23 -16.93 0.82
CA GLU A 9 -8.20 -16.49 -0.20
C GLU A 9 -7.73 -15.27 -0.98
N VAL A 10 -7.29 -14.20 -0.31
CA VAL A 10 -6.75 -13.00 -0.96
C VAL A 10 -5.51 -13.32 -1.81
N ARG A 11 -4.65 -14.23 -1.33
CA ARG A 11 -3.47 -14.67 -2.09
C ARG A 11 -3.86 -15.49 -3.32
N ASP A 12 -4.88 -16.34 -3.22
CA ASP A 12 -5.35 -17.16 -4.33
C ASP A 12 -5.95 -16.29 -5.44
N VAL A 13 -6.73 -15.26 -5.09
CA VAL A 13 -7.24 -14.25 -6.02
C VAL A 13 -6.09 -13.58 -6.78
N LEU A 14 -5.06 -13.11 -6.07
CA LEU A 14 -3.90 -12.48 -6.69
C LEU A 14 -3.10 -13.45 -7.57
N ALA A 15 -2.90 -14.69 -7.11
CA ALA A 15 -2.14 -15.69 -7.85
C ALA A 15 -2.80 -16.06 -9.19
N LYS A 16 -4.12 -16.30 -9.19
CA LYS A 16 -4.89 -16.60 -10.40
C LYS A 16 -4.86 -15.47 -11.42
N THR A 17 -4.67 -14.24 -10.95
CA THR A 17 -4.73 -13.03 -11.77
C THR A 17 -3.34 -12.53 -12.18
N GLY A 18 -2.31 -13.38 -12.05
CA GLY A 18 -0.98 -13.14 -12.60
C GLY A 18 -0.05 -12.31 -11.71
N PHE A 19 -0.39 -12.11 -10.43
CA PHE A 19 0.53 -11.45 -9.50
C PHE A 19 1.65 -12.39 -9.09
N TYR A 20 2.87 -11.84 -9.03
CA TYR A 20 3.98 -12.42 -8.29
C TYR A 20 3.87 -12.01 -6.82
N LEU A 21 3.88 -13.00 -5.91
CA LEU A 21 3.54 -12.82 -4.50
C LEU A 21 4.74 -13.07 -3.59
N SER A 22 4.82 -12.29 -2.50
CA SER A 22 5.71 -12.62 -1.40
C SER A 22 5.28 -13.96 -0.77
N GLU A 23 6.23 -14.69 -0.21
CA GLU A 23 5.97 -15.86 0.60
C GLU A 23 5.18 -15.50 1.87
N LYS A 24 4.50 -16.50 2.43
CA LYS A 24 3.81 -16.34 3.71
C LYS A 24 4.87 -16.21 4.80
N HIS A 25 4.67 -15.25 5.70
CA HIS A 25 5.48 -15.13 6.91
C HIS A 25 4.59 -15.17 8.15
N ASP A 26 5.04 -15.89 9.19
CA ASP A 26 4.25 -16.08 10.42
C ASP A 26 4.43 -14.94 11.45
N ARG A 27 5.21 -13.91 11.10
CA ARG A 27 5.44 -12.75 11.98
C ARG A 27 4.16 -11.94 12.15
N ARG A 28 3.70 -11.84 13.39
CA ARG A 28 2.56 -11.00 13.77
C ARG A 28 3.01 -9.54 13.93
N GLY A 29 2.05 -8.63 13.79
CA GLY A 29 2.26 -7.21 14.07
C GLY A 29 2.94 -6.42 12.95
N LEU A 30 3.20 -7.06 11.80
CA LEU A 30 3.75 -6.38 10.63
C LEU A 30 2.74 -5.43 9.98
N SER A 31 3.26 -4.45 9.25
CA SER A 31 2.46 -3.43 8.59
C SER A 31 1.74 -3.89 7.33
N PHE A 32 2.23 -4.94 6.70
CA PHE A 32 1.58 -5.68 5.63
C PHE A 32 1.63 -7.18 5.91
N ASP A 33 0.77 -7.93 5.21
CA ASP A 33 0.68 -9.38 5.27
C ASP A 33 1.05 -10.03 3.93
N VAL A 34 0.88 -9.32 2.82
CA VAL A 34 1.22 -9.77 1.47
C VAL A 34 1.80 -8.59 0.70
N VAL A 35 2.88 -8.84 -0.04
CA VAL A 35 3.38 -7.95 -1.09
C VAL A 35 3.12 -8.64 -2.42
N ALA A 36 2.57 -7.92 -3.38
CA ALA A 36 2.20 -8.49 -4.68
C ALA A 36 2.55 -7.53 -5.81
N ARG A 37 3.13 -8.03 -6.90
CA ARG A 37 3.43 -7.24 -8.08
C ARG A 37 2.81 -7.86 -9.33
N ARG A 38 2.22 -7.04 -10.18
CA ARG A 38 1.84 -7.37 -11.56
C ARG A 38 2.11 -6.16 -12.44
N ASP A 39 3.03 -6.30 -13.39
CA ASP A 39 3.51 -5.19 -14.20
C ASP A 39 3.98 -4.00 -13.31
N ASP A 40 3.46 -2.81 -13.56
CA ASP A 40 3.75 -1.60 -12.77
C ASP A 40 2.95 -1.52 -11.46
N LEU A 41 1.98 -2.40 -11.25
CA LEU A 41 1.15 -2.39 -10.03
C LEU A 41 1.83 -3.19 -8.91
N LEU A 42 2.34 -2.47 -7.92
CA LEU A 42 2.85 -3.03 -6.66
C LEU A 42 1.83 -2.79 -5.55
N LEU A 43 1.39 -3.85 -4.86
CA LEU A 43 0.42 -3.80 -3.77
C LEU A 43 1.08 -4.18 -2.44
N MET A 44 0.86 -3.34 -1.43
CA MET A 44 1.20 -3.61 -0.03
C MET A 44 -0.11 -3.89 0.72
N LEU A 45 -0.43 -5.17 0.92
CA LEU A 45 -1.74 -5.57 1.45
C LEU A 45 -1.68 -5.83 2.95
N LYS A 46 -2.63 -5.24 3.69
CA LYS A 46 -2.93 -5.64 5.07
C LYS A 46 -4.27 -6.36 5.13
N ILE A 47 -4.32 -7.50 5.79
CA ILE A 47 -5.49 -8.38 5.79
C ILE A 47 -6.03 -8.53 7.22
N LEU A 48 -7.28 -8.11 7.43
CA LEU A 48 -7.91 -8.01 8.74
C LEU A 48 -9.35 -8.51 8.71
N GLN A 49 -9.71 -9.42 9.63
CA GLN A 49 -11.12 -9.78 9.81
C GLN A 49 -11.96 -8.59 10.28
N ASN A 50 -11.45 -7.79 11.22
CA ASN A 50 -12.09 -6.55 11.65
C ASN A 50 -11.15 -5.38 11.36
N VAL A 51 -11.56 -4.50 10.46
CA VAL A 51 -10.76 -3.34 10.03
C VAL A 51 -10.61 -2.28 11.12
N ASP A 52 -11.39 -2.34 12.21
CA ASP A 52 -11.18 -1.47 13.38
C ASP A 52 -9.87 -1.75 14.12
N ALA A 53 -9.31 -2.96 13.96
CA ALA A 53 -7.98 -3.29 14.47
C ALA A 53 -6.86 -2.56 13.70
N PHE A 54 -7.16 -1.94 12.56
CA PHE A 54 -6.19 -1.16 11.81
C PHE A 54 -5.92 0.16 12.52
N GLY A 55 -4.76 0.28 13.16
CA GLY A 55 -4.35 1.46 13.92
C GLY A 55 -3.59 2.50 13.10
N LYS A 56 -3.59 3.75 13.57
CA LYS A 56 -2.94 4.89 12.90
C LYS A 56 -1.45 4.66 12.62
N ALA A 57 -0.70 4.18 13.61
CA ALA A 57 0.73 3.89 13.44
C ALA A 57 1.00 2.84 12.35
N ASN A 58 0.11 1.85 12.21
CA ASN A 58 0.25 0.83 11.17
C ASN A 58 -0.09 1.39 9.78
N ALA A 59 -1.07 2.28 9.71
CA ALA A 59 -1.45 2.96 8.48
C ALA A 59 -0.37 3.94 7.98
N GLU A 60 0.24 4.69 8.89
CA GLU A 60 1.37 5.57 8.58
C GLU A 60 2.56 4.76 8.05
N GLU A 61 2.88 3.64 8.70
CA GLU A 61 3.96 2.76 8.26
C GLU A 61 3.68 2.12 6.89
N LEU A 62 2.48 1.58 6.70
CA LEU A 62 2.09 0.97 5.43
C LEU A 62 2.13 1.97 4.27
N ARG A 63 1.68 3.21 4.49
CA ARG A 63 1.79 4.29 3.50
C ARG A 63 3.23 4.69 3.24
N LEU A 64 4.07 4.77 4.27
CA LEU A 64 5.49 5.08 4.12
C LEU A 64 6.18 4.09 3.19
N ILE A 65 5.97 2.79 3.44
CA ILE A 65 6.56 1.71 2.65
C ILE A 65 6.04 1.73 1.22
N ALA A 66 4.71 1.81 1.05
CA ALA A 66 4.09 1.83 -0.27
C ALA A 66 4.58 3.02 -1.10
N THR A 67 4.59 4.24 -0.54
CA THR A 67 5.09 5.44 -1.22
C THR A 67 6.58 5.31 -1.56
N THR A 68 7.40 4.80 -0.65
CA THR A 68 8.85 4.63 -0.86
C THR A 68 9.16 3.64 -1.99
N LEU A 69 8.36 2.59 -2.11
CA LEU A 69 8.52 1.56 -3.15
C LEU A 69 7.76 1.88 -4.44
N GLY A 70 7.00 2.99 -4.49
CA GLY A 70 6.14 3.32 -5.63
C GLY A 70 4.92 2.39 -5.79
N GLY A 71 4.50 1.74 -4.71
CA GLY A 71 3.31 0.87 -4.68
C GLY A 71 2.10 1.51 -4.01
N SER A 72 1.05 0.70 -3.87
CA SER A 72 -0.26 1.09 -3.34
C SER A 72 -0.57 0.33 -2.05
N PRO A 73 -0.85 1.02 -0.94
CA PRO A 73 -1.30 0.39 0.29
C PRO A 73 -2.79 0.09 0.20
N ILE A 74 -3.20 -1.12 0.58
CA ILE A 74 -4.62 -1.49 0.62
C ILE A 74 -4.90 -2.40 1.82
N VAL A 75 -6.04 -2.20 2.46
CA VAL A 75 -6.56 -3.13 3.47
C VAL A 75 -7.68 -3.95 2.86
N VAL A 76 -7.60 -5.27 3.00
CA VAL A 76 -8.71 -6.18 2.71
C VAL A 76 -9.27 -6.67 4.03
N GLY A 77 -10.59 -6.60 4.19
CA GLY A 77 -11.22 -7.10 5.40
C GLY A 77 -12.69 -7.45 5.26
N GLU A 78 -13.27 -7.99 6.33
CA GLU A 78 -14.63 -8.57 6.28
C GLU A 78 -15.68 -7.66 6.92
N ARG A 79 -15.30 -6.98 8.01
CA ARG A 79 -16.23 -6.22 8.84
C ARG A 79 -15.56 -5.07 9.57
N SER A 80 -16.40 -4.17 10.06
CA SER A 80 -16.09 -3.14 11.06
C SER A 80 -17.01 -3.30 12.28
N GLY A 81 -16.95 -2.35 13.21
CA GLY A 81 -17.85 -2.26 14.35
C GLY A 81 -19.31 -1.98 13.97
N SER A 82 -19.59 -1.53 12.75
CA SER A 82 -20.94 -1.29 12.25
C SER A 82 -21.57 -2.50 11.54
N GLY A 83 -20.81 -3.56 11.26
CA GLY A 83 -21.29 -4.73 10.53
C GLY A 83 -20.30 -5.22 9.47
N ALA A 84 -20.77 -6.05 8.55
CA ALA A 84 -20.01 -6.45 7.37
C ALA A 84 -19.66 -5.22 6.51
N LEU A 85 -18.53 -5.29 5.79
CA LEU A 85 -18.23 -4.30 4.76
C LEU A 85 -19.11 -4.56 3.54
N GLU A 86 -19.69 -3.50 2.98
CA GLU A 86 -20.50 -3.59 1.78
C GLU A 86 -19.63 -3.88 0.55
N GLU A 87 -20.17 -4.70 -0.36
CA GLU A 87 -19.57 -5.01 -1.66
C GLU A 87 -19.60 -3.79 -2.59
N GLY A 88 -18.55 -3.62 -3.39
CA GLY A 88 -18.42 -2.50 -4.33
C GLY A 88 -18.14 -1.14 -3.69
N VAL A 89 -17.89 -1.09 -2.37
CA VAL A 89 -17.62 0.13 -1.60
C VAL A 89 -16.16 0.20 -1.15
N ILE A 90 -15.51 1.33 -1.44
CA ILE A 90 -14.20 1.68 -0.86
C ILE A 90 -14.41 2.45 0.44
N TYR A 91 -13.93 1.90 1.54
CA TYR A 91 -13.80 2.60 2.82
C TYR A 91 -12.40 3.19 2.95
N SER A 92 -12.21 4.10 3.92
CA SER A 92 -10.89 4.66 4.20
C SER A 92 -10.68 4.79 5.70
N ARG A 93 -9.47 4.47 6.15
CA ARG A 93 -9.06 4.69 7.54
C ARG A 93 -7.61 5.19 7.55
N PHE A 94 -7.40 6.33 8.20
CA PHE A 94 -6.08 6.99 8.28
C PHE A 94 -5.42 7.20 6.90
N GLY A 95 -6.25 7.44 5.86
CA GLY A 95 -5.78 7.68 4.49
C GLY A 95 -5.37 6.42 3.73
N VAL A 96 -5.69 5.21 4.22
CA VAL A 96 -5.48 3.94 3.49
C VAL A 96 -6.84 3.41 3.02
N PRO A 97 -6.98 3.06 1.73
CA PRO A 97 -8.17 2.40 1.19
C PRO A 97 -8.42 1.04 1.82
N ILE A 98 -9.69 0.73 2.04
CA ILE A 98 -10.16 -0.52 2.60
C ILE A 98 -11.29 -1.06 1.73
N VAL A 99 -11.23 -2.33 1.36
CA VAL A 99 -12.26 -3.01 0.57
C VAL A 99 -12.66 -4.32 1.23
N SER A 100 -13.87 -4.81 0.93
CA SER A 100 -14.27 -6.17 1.29
C SER A 100 -13.49 -7.21 0.48
N THR A 101 -13.46 -8.46 0.97
CA THR A 101 -12.90 -9.58 0.20
C THR A 101 -13.67 -9.80 -1.11
N ASP A 102 -15.00 -9.65 -1.08
CA ASP A 102 -15.84 -9.74 -2.28
C ASP A 102 -15.45 -8.68 -3.33
N THR A 103 -15.35 -7.40 -2.90
CA THR A 103 -14.91 -6.30 -3.78
C THR A 103 -13.50 -6.53 -4.33
N PHE A 104 -12.62 -7.14 -3.53
CA PHE A 104 -11.26 -7.45 -3.96
C PHE A 104 -11.24 -8.58 -5.01
N THR A 105 -12.07 -9.61 -4.83
CA THR A 105 -12.26 -10.70 -5.79
C THR A 105 -12.84 -10.17 -7.09
N ASP A 106 -13.92 -9.39 -7.04
CA ASP A 106 -14.55 -8.78 -8.21
C ASP A 106 -13.57 -7.92 -9.02
N LEU A 107 -12.78 -7.11 -8.33
CA LEU A 107 -11.79 -6.23 -8.95
C LEU A 107 -10.74 -7.01 -9.76
N PHE A 108 -10.29 -8.16 -9.25
CA PHE A 108 -9.15 -8.88 -9.83
C PHE A 108 -9.55 -10.08 -10.68
N GLU A 109 -10.50 -10.91 -10.24
CA GLU A 109 -10.96 -12.09 -10.98
C GLU A 109 -11.97 -11.70 -12.08
N GLU A 110 -12.96 -10.86 -11.75
CA GLU A 110 -14.04 -10.50 -12.67
C GLU A 110 -13.76 -9.20 -13.45
N GLY A 111 -12.77 -8.41 -13.02
CA GLY A 111 -12.44 -7.12 -13.62
C GLY A 111 -13.49 -6.04 -13.36
N VAL A 112 -14.30 -6.18 -12.31
CA VAL A 112 -15.37 -5.26 -11.93
C VAL A 112 -14.85 -4.28 -10.87
N PRO A 113 -14.65 -2.99 -11.20
CA PRO A 113 -14.14 -2.03 -10.24
C PRO A 113 -15.25 -1.55 -9.28
N PRO A 114 -14.88 -1.05 -8.08
CA PRO A 114 -15.84 -0.40 -7.19
C PRO A 114 -16.29 0.95 -7.75
N PHE A 115 -17.53 1.32 -7.47
CA PHE A 115 -18.13 2.60 -7.89
C PHE A 115 -18.46 3.53 -6.72
N MET A 116 -18.53 2.96 -5.51
CA MET A 116 -18.94 3.67 -4.32
C MET A 116 -17.76 3.86 -3.36
N PHE A 117 -17.83 4.91 -2.55
CA PHE A 117 -16.92 5.09 -1.43
C PHE A 117 -17.66 5.66 -0.22
N SER A 118 -17.16 5.32 0.97
CA SER A 118 -17.71 5.81 2.24
C SER A 118 -17.09 7.15 2.60
N ALA A 119 -17.94 8.13 2.93
CA ALA A 119 -17.54 9.44 3.44
C ALA A 119 -18.53 9.91 4.53
N PRO A 120 -18.24 11.01 5.25
CA PRO A 120 -19.18 11.56 6.21
C PRO A 120 -20.57 11.78 5.58
N GLY A 121 -21.60 11.21 6.20
CA GLY A 121 -22.98 11.30 5.72
C GLY A 121 -23.47 10.14 4.86
N GLY A 122 -22.63 9.16 4.52
CA GLY A 122 -23.06 7.92 3.86
C GLY A 122 -22.16 7.46 2.72
N LEU A 123 -22.77 6.76 1.75
CA LEU A 123 -22.11 6.28 0.55
C LEU A 123 -22.23 7.30 -0.58
N TYR A 124 -21.13 7.50 -1.27
CA TYR A 124 -21.00 8.45 -2.36
C TYR A 124 -20.49 7.75 -3.61
N VAL A 125 -20.79 8.35 -4.75
CA VAL A 125 -20.33 7.94 -6.08
C VAL A 125 -19.71 9.13 -6.79
N ARG A 126 -18.75 8.87 -7.66
CA ARG A 126 -18.20 9.89 -8.54
C ARG A 126 -19.07 10.00 -9.79
N LEU A 127 -19.45 11.23 -10.12
CA LEU A 127 -20.23 11.53 -11.32
C LEU A 127 -19.28 11.88 -12.46
N ASP A 128 -19.61 11.44 -13.67
CA ASP A 128 -19.06 11.94 -14.92
C ASP A 128 -19.64 13.34 -15.17
N SER A 129 -18.86 14.36 -14.83
CA SER A 129 -19.26 15.75 -15.01
C SER A 129 -19.51 16.13 -16.46
N GLU A 130 -18.82 15.50 -17.41
CA GLU A 130 -18.98 15.77 -18.84
C GLU A 130 -20.24 15.07 -19.39
N ALA A 131 -20.49 13.82 -18.99
CA ALA A 131 -21.74 13.14 -19.32
C ALA A 131 -22.94 13.90 -18.72
N LEU A 132 -22.88 14.31 -17.45
CA LEU A 132 -23.93 15.09 -16.80
C LEU A 132 -24.17 16.42 -17.53
N ARG A 133 -23.11 17.11 -17.95
CA ARG A 133 -23.21 18.36 -18.72
C ARG A 133 -23.89 18.13 -20.06
N THR A 134 -23.45 17.10 -20.78
CA THR A 134 -23.96 16.73 -22.11
C THR A 134 -25.43 16.32 -22.06
N ALA A 135 -25.81 15.44 -21.12
CA ALA A 135 -27.18 15.00 -20.91
C ALA A 135 -28.12 16.17 -20.59
N ARG A 136 -27.65 17.09 -19.74
CA ARG A 136 -28.40 18.30 -19.37
C ARG A 136 -28.61 19.22 -20.57
N GLU A 137 -27.56 19.50 -21.34
CA GLU A 137 -27.59 20.46 -22.45
C GLU A 137 -28.38 19.94 -23.65
N SER A 138 -28.18 18.69 -24.04
CA SER A 138 -28.90 18.05 -25.15
C SER A 138 -30.42 18.01 -24.94
N ARG A 139 -30.86 17.96 -23.68
CA ARG A 139 -32.28 17.94 -23.30
C ARG A 139 -32.85 19.32 -22.92
N GLY A 140 -32.04 20.38 -22.99
CA GLY A 140 -32.46 21.74 -22.64
C GLY A 140 -32.83 21.90 -21.15
N VAL A 141 -32.24 21.08 -20.27
CA VAL A 141 -32.57 21.06 -18.84
C VAL A 141 -31.83 22.19 -18.10
N SER A 142 -32.58 22.96 -17.32
CA SER A 142 -32.00 24.02 -16.49
C SER A 142 -31.30 23.45 -15.24
N LEU A 143 -30.32 24.17 -14.68
CA LEU A 143 -29.72 23.83 -13.39
C LEU A 143 -30.77 23.79 -12.26
N GLY A 144 -31.81 24.62 -12.35
CA GLY A 144 -32.91 24.63 -11.40
C GLY A 144 -33.73 23.35 -11.42
N THR A 145 -33.97 22.80 -12.62
CA THR A 145 -34.71 21.55 -12.80
C THR A 145 -33.93 20.37 -12.23
N LEU A 146 -32.61 20.27 -12.51
CA LEU A 146 -31.78 19.22 -11.91
C LEU A 146 -31.73 19.35 -10.38
N ALA A 147 -31.66 20.58 -9.86
CA ALA A 147 -31.64 20.84 -8.43
C ALA A 147 -32.94 20.36 -7.75
N GLU A 148 -34.09 20.60 -8.38
CA GLU A 148 -35.39 20.12 -7.91
C GLU A 148 -35.47 18.58 -7.92
N VAL A 149 -35.08 17.94 -9.03
CA VAL A 149 -35.06 16.47 -9.18
C VAL A 149 -34.17 15.80 -8.13
N ALA A 150 -32.95 16.31 -7.96
CA ALA A 150 -32.00 15.78 -6.99
C ALA A 150 -32.35 16.15 -5.53
N GLY A 151 -33.22 17.14 -5.32
CA GLY A 151 -33.54 17.66 -3.98
C GLY A 151 -32.38 18.44 -3.35
N VAL A 152 -31.58 19.14 -4.16
CA VAL A 152 -30.40 19.90 -3.73
C VAL A 152 -30.43 21.35 -4.21
N SER A 153 -29.43 22.14 -3.86
CA SER A 153 -29.33 23.52 -4.34
C SER A 153 -28.80 23.58 -5.78
N ARG A 154 -29.11 24.67 -6.52
CA ARG A 154 -28.49 24.95 -7.83
C ARG A 154 -26.96 24.98 -7.76
N ARG A 155 -26.41 25.48 -6.65
CA ARG A 155 -24.97 25.50 -6.39
C ARG A 155 -24.41 24.09 -6.29
N THR A 156 -25.13 23.17 -5.65
CA THR A 156 -24.72 21.77 -5.55
C THR A 156 -24.64 21.09 -6.93
N ILE A 157 -25.62 21.36 -7.81
CA ILE A 157 -25.55 20.87 -9.21
C ILE A 157 -24.34 21.44 -9.95
N GLN A 158 -24.01 22.73 -9.76
CA GLN A 158 -22.78 23.29 -10.33
C GLN A 158 -21.55 22.55 -9.84
N MET A 159 -21.47 22.23 -8.54
CA MET A 159 -20.35 21.47 -7.99
C MET A 159 -20.25 20.06 -8.60
N TYR A 160 -21.37 19.38 -8.87
CA TYR A 160 -21.36 18.10 -9.57
C TYR A 160 -20.82 18.21 -11.01
N LEU A 161 -21.18 19.29 -11.71
CA LEU A 161 -20.63 19.63 -13.04
C LEU A 161 -19.14 20.04 -13.01
N GLU A 162 -18.59 20.30 -11.81
CA GLU A 162 -17.19 20.62 -11.54
C GLU A 162 -16.40 19.42 -10.99
N GLY A 163 -17.02 18.24 -10.84
CA GLY A 163 -16.34 17.00 -10.41
C GLY A 163 -16.61 16.57 -8.98
N MET A 164 -17.51 17.25 -8.25
CA MET A 164 -17.92 16.83 -6.92
C MET A 164 -18.71 15.51 -6.95
N SER A 165 -18.43 14.63 -5.99
CA SER A 165 -19.18 13.39 -5.77
C SER A 165 -20.58 13.66 -5.19
N ALA A 166 -21.53 12.77 -5.50
CA ALA A 166 -22.89 12.81 -4.98
C ALA A 166 -23.17 11.59 -4.10
N THR A 167 -24.18 11.66 -3.24
CA THR A 167 -24.68 10.45 -2.58
C THR A 167 -25.31 9.53 -3.62
N VAL A 168 -25.34 8.23 -3.34
CA VAL A 168 -25.93 7.22 -4.24
C VAL A 168 -27.37 7.61 -4.63
N ASP A 169 -28.21 8.00 -3.68
CA ASP A 169 -29.60 8.39 -3.93
C ASP A 169 -29.73 9.57 -4.91
N ILE A 170 -28.82 10.55 -4.82
CA ILE A 170 -28.83 11.72 -5.70
C ILE A 170 -28.41 11.32 -7.11
N ALA A 171 -27.36 10.50 -7.23
CA ALA A 171 -26.90 10.01 -8.52
C ALA A 171 -28.00 9.21 -9.24
N LEU A 172 -28.66 8.29 -8.54
CA LEU A 172 -29.77 7.51 -9.09
C LEU A 172 -30.91 8.39 -9.60
N ARG A 173 -31.33 9.41 -8.83
CA ARG A 173 -32.38 10.35 -9.28
C ARG A 173 -31.98 11.12 -10.54
N LEU A 174 -30.71 11.53 -10.64
CA LEU A 174 -30.20 12.22 -11.81
C LEU A 174 -30.14 11.28 -13.03
N GLU A 175 -29.63 10.06 -12.86
CA GLU A 175 -29.59 9.04 -13.91
C GLU A 175 -30.99 8.64 -14.39
N GLU A 176 -31.96 8.45 -13.49
CA GLU A 176 -33.35 8.14 -13.84
C GLU A 176 -34.00 9.27 -14.65
N PHE A 177 -33.81 10.52 -14.22
CA PHE A 177 -34.37 11.68 -14.91
C PHE A 177 -33.71 11.93 -16.28
N LEU A 178 -32.39 11.77 -16.34
CA LEU A 178 -31.61 11.97 -17.56
C LEU A 178 -31.55 10.72 -18.43
N GLY A 179 -32.00 9.56 -17.98
CA GLY A 179 -31.93 8.29 -18.72
C GLY A 179 -30.53 7.94 -19.23
N GLU A 180 -29.48 8.34 -18.51
CA GLU A 180 -28.07 8.13 -18.87
C GLU A 180 -27.29 7.67 -17.64
N SER A 181 -26.29 6.80 -17.86
CA SER A 181 -25.35 6.40 -16.81
C SER A 181 -24.36 7.54 -16.56
N LEU A 182 -24.31 8.02 -15.33
CA LEU A 182 -23.48 9.13 -14.88
C LEU A 182 -22.43 8.69 -13.87
N VAL A 183 -22.60 7.53 -13.23
CA VAL A 183 -21.65 7.03 -12.24
C VAL A 183 -20.42 6.42 -12.91
N VAL A 184 -19.22 6.77 -12.43
CA VAL A 184 -17.95 6.24 -12.92
C VAL A 184 -17.22 5.43 -11.84
N PRO A 185 -16.40 4.43 -12.23
CA PRO A 185 -15.60 3.66 -11.28
C PRO A 185 -14.71 4.56 -10.42
N VAL A 186 -14.36 4.10 -9.23
CA VAL A 186 -13.43 4.75 -8.31
C VAL A 186 -12.15 3.92 -8.25
N ASP A 187 -11.00 4.60 -8.25
CA ASP A 187 -9.71 3.92 -8.11
C ASP A 187 -9.54 3.39 -6.67
N PRO A 188 -9.51 2.07 -6.44
CA PRO A 188 -9.36 1.48 -5.11
C PRO A 188 -7.94 1.64 -4.53
N PHE A 189 -7.00 2.08 -5.36
CA PHE A 189 -5.60 2.28 -4.98
C PHE A 189 -5.26 3.75 -4.74
N ALA A 190 -6.19 4.67 -4.96
CA ALA A 190 -5.96 6.09 -4.71
C ALA A 190 -5.83 6.37 -3.22
N TYR A 191 -4.69 6.92 -2.82
CA TYR A 191 -4.42 7.29 -1.42
C TYR A 191 -3.61 8.58 -1.34
N SER A 192 -3.65 9.25 -0.17
CA SER A 192 -2.79 10.40 0.05
C SER A 192 -1.35 9.94 0.26
N LYS A 193 -0.48 10.34 -0.67
CA LYS A 193 0.97 10.13 -0.60
C LYS A 193 1.65 11.05 0.42
N GLU A 194 0.89 11.94 1.08
CA GLU A 194 1.38 12.69 2.23
C GLU A 194 1.62 11.73 3.40
N THR A 195 2.78 11.10 3.38
CA THR A 195 3.44 10.63 4.57
C THR A 195 3.91 11.92 5.26
N GLY A 196 3.38 12.25 6.44
CA GLY A 196 3.89 13.42 7.18
C GLY A 196 5.41 13.34 7.35
N ASP A 197 6.06 14.40 7.83
CA ASP A 197 7.49 14.46 8.18
C ASP A 197 7.83 13.42 9.27
N THR A 198 7.77 12.15 8.89
CA THR A 198 8.03 11.01 9.75
C THR A 198 9.50 10.70 9.58
N LEU A 199 10.35 11.73 9.69
CA LEU A 199 11.78 11.55 9.89
C LEU A 199 11.92 10.93 11.27
N ARG A 200 11.99 9.60 11.29
CA ARG A 200 12.20 8.87 12.53
C ARG A 200 13.67 8.93 12.88
N GLY A 201 13.96 9.46 14.05
CA GLY A 201 15.27 9.27 14.67
C GLY A 201 15.55 7.79 14.87
N PHE A 202 16.82 7.42 14.96
CA PHE A 202 17.22 6.02 15.14
C PHE A 202 17.07 5.54 16.58
N GLU A 203 16.45 6.33 17.46
CA GLU A 203 16.36 6.08 18.91
C GLU A 203 15.56 4.82 19.26
N ALA A 204 14.62 4.43 18.40
CA ALA A 204 13.80 3.24 18.58
C ALA A 204 14.51 1.92 18.17
N PHE A 205 15.71 2.00 17.61
CA PHE A 205 16.45 0.88 17.04
C PHE A 205 17.58 0.41 17.95
N GLU A 206 17.99 -0.85 17.83
CA GLU A 206 19.11 -1.42 18.55
C GLU A 206 20.44 -0.74 18.17
N ARG A 207 21.44 -0.84 19.05
CA ARG A 207 22.72 -0.15 18.86
C ARG A 207 23.38 -0.47 17.52
N PHE A 208 23.34 -1.73 17.08
CA PHE A 208 23.99 -2.10 15.83
C PHE A 208 23.23 -1.61 14.59
N GLU A 209 21.90 -1.61 14.63
CA GLU A 209 21.06 -1.00 13.58
C GLU A 209 21.37 0.50 13.45
N GLN A 210 21.47 1.22 14.58
CA GLN A 210 21.86 2.62 14.57
C GLN A 210 23.27 2.84 13.99
N ASP A 211 24.23 1.96 14.31
CA ASP A 211 25.58 2.02 13.75
C ASP A 211 25.56 1.82 12.22
N VAL A 212 24.74 0.88 11.72
CA VAL A 212 24.52 0.65 10.29
C VAL A 212 23.92 1.88 9.62
N PHE A 213 22.84 2.44 10.16
CA PHE A 213 22.16 3.60 9.57
C PHE A 213 23.05 4.84 9.52
N ARG A 214 23.76 5.15 10.60
CA ARG A 214 24.71 6.28 10.63
C ARG A 214 25.86 6.07 9.65
N LYS A 215 26.33 4.82 9.50
CA LYS A 215 27.38 4.51 8.54
C LYS A 215 26.90 4.75 7.11
N LEU A 216 25.71 4.25 6.75
CA LEU A 216 25.10 4.49 5.44
C LEU A 216 24.89 5.98 5.16
N GLN A 217 24.42 6.76 6.14
CA GLN A 217 24.31 8.22 6.01
C GLN A 217 25.68 8.89 5.76
N THR A 218 26.73 8.44 6.45
CA THR A 218 28.09 8.95 6.24
C THR A 218 28.61 8.65 4.83
N LEU A 219 28.16 7.53 4.24
CA LEU A 219 28.45 7.15 2.86
C LEU A 219 27.56 7.87 1.83
N GLY A 220 26.66 8.75 2.27
CA GLY A 220 25.82 9.57 1.40
C GLY A 220 24.46 8.96 1.04
N TYR A 221 24.03 7.89 1.72
CA TYR A 221 22.67 7.36 1.55
C TYR A 221 21.65 8.16 2.36
N ASN A 222 20.49 8.41 1.78
CA ASN A 222 19.30 8.75 2.55
C ASN A 222 18.74 7.48 3.17
N VAL A 223 18.77 7.38 4.50
CA VAL A 223 18.28 6.21 5.23
C VAL A 223 16.93 6.52 5.82
N LEU A 224 15.92 5.75 5.42
CA LEU A 224 14.56 5.84 5.91
C LEU A 224 14.24 4.60 6.76
N PRO A 225 14.23 4.71 8.10
CA PRO A 225 13.95 3.57 8.95
C PRO A 225 12.49 3.13 8.85
N THR A 226 12.29 1.81 8.86
CA THR A 226 10.99 1.17 8.89
C THR A 226 10.80 0.41 10.19
N VAL A 227 9.57 0.35 10.68
CA VAL A 227 9.21 -0.48 11.84
C VAL A 227 8.14 -1.47 11.42
N ARG A 228 7.94 -2.54 12.19
CA ARG A 228 6.90 -3.55 11.90
C ARG A 228 7.03 -4.10 10.48
N CYS A 229 8.26 -4.26 10.00
CA CYS A 229 8.60 -4.81 8.70
C CYS A 229 9.64 -5.91 8.87
N PRO A 230 9.78 -6.81 7.87
CA PRO A 230 10.88 -7.78 7.84
C PRO A 230 12.28 -7.19 7.60
N PHE A 231 12.35 -5.88 7.38
CA PHE A 231 13.56 -5.10 7.16
C PHE A 231 13.44 -3.81 7.99
N GLU A 232 14.58 -3.24 8.35
CA GLU A 232 14.65 -2.15 9.32
C GLU A 232 14.85 -0.77 8.68
N ALA A 233 15.27 -0.70 7.42
CA ALA A 233 15.27 0.56 6.68
C ALA A 233 15.28 0.38 5.15
N PHE A 234 14.93 1.46 4.46
CA PHE A 234 15.33 1.71 3.08
C PHE A 234 16.57 2.59 3.06
N ALA A 235 17.50 2.31 2.15
CA ALA A 235 18.63 3.17 1.86
C ALA A 235 18.59 3.59 0.39
N THR A 236 18.55 4.89 0.15
CA THR A 236 18.35 5.47 -1.19
C THR A 236 19.49 6.41 -1.54
N ARG A 237 20.06 6.22 -2.74
CA ARG A 237 20.93 7.20 -3.39
C ARG A 237 20.59 7.27 -4.88
N GLU A 238 21.35 6.57 -5.73
CA GLU A 238 21.03 6.42 -7.16
C GLU A 238 19.98 5.33 -7.37
N SER A 239 20.09 4.24 -6.61
CA SER A 239 19.09 3.20 -6.46
C SER A 239 18.62 3.10 -5.01
N LEU A 240 17.50 2.40 -4.81
CA LEU A 240 16.96 2.08 -3.49
C LEU A 240 17.22 0.60 -3.20
N PHE A 241 17.68 0.30 -1.99
CA PHE A 241 17.75 -1.06 -1.47
C PHE A 241 17.12 -1.19 -0.07
N LEU A 242 16.63 -2.39 0.24
CA LEU A 242 16.15 -2.76 1.56
C LEU A 242 17.33 -3.21 2.42
N THR A 243 17.38 -2.77 3.68
CA THR A 243 18.41 -3.19 4.61
C THR A 243 17.84 -3.69 5.91
N GLY A 244 18.51 -4.68 6.50
CA GLY A 244 18.13 -5.19 7.81
C GLY A 244 19.29 -5.74 8.63
N VAL A 245 19.00 -5.97 9.90
CA VAL A 245 19.89 -6.58 10.90
C VAL A 245 19.10 -7.69 11.58
N PRO A 246 19.61 -8.94 11.64
CA PRO A 246 18.93 -10.02 12.36
C PRO A 246 18.71 -9.68 13.83
N ASP A 247 17.49 -9.87 14.31
CA ASP A 247 17.16 -9.67 15.72
C ASP A 247 17.97 -10.64 16.59
N ARG A 248 18.11 -10.31 17.88
CA ARG A 248 18.76 -11.23 18.83
C ARG A 248 18.01 -12.57 18.91
N GLY A 249 18.66 -13.64 18.45
CA GLY A 249 18.11 -15.00 18.45
C GLY A 249 17.37 -15.37 17.16
N GLU A 250 17.22 -14.43 16.22
CA GLU A 250 16.78 -14.72 14.86
C GLU A 250 17.93 -15.34 14.06
N ARG A 251 17.62 -16.35 13.26
CA ARG A 251 18.60 -16.97 12.37
C ARG A 251 18.83 -16.05 11.18
N VAL A 252 20.11 -15.84 10.84
CA VAL A 252 20.49 -15.01 9.69
C VAL A 252 19.90 -15.57 8.41
N GLU A 253 19.85 -16.89 8.27
CA GLU A 253 19.25 -17.55 7.12
C GLU A 253 17.76 -17.21 6.97
N ASP A 254 16.99 -17.33 8.05
CA ASP A 254 15.54 -17.08 8.04
C ASP A 254 15.25 -15.63 7.63
N LYS A 255 16.00 -14.65 8.18
CA LYS A 255 15.84 -13.24 7.80
C LYS A 255 16.27 -12.98 6.36
N ALA A 256 17.39 -13.54 5.92
CA ALA A 256 17.88 -13.38 4.56
C ALA A 256 16.91 -13.96 3.52
N HIS A 257 16.25 -15.09 3.82
CA HIS A 257 15.22 -15.67 2.97
C HIS A 257 14.00 -14.75 2.85
N VAL A 258 13.49 -14.22 3.97
CA VAL A 258 12.34 -13.30 3.94
C VAL A 258 12.69 -12.01 3.18
N MET A 259 13.87 -11.44 3.41
CA MET A 259 14.33 -10.26 2.69
C MET A 259 14.51 -10.53 1.20
N SER A 260 15.15 -11.65 0.82
CA SER A 260 15.32 -12.06 -0.58
C SER A 260 13.96 -12.15 -1.29
N ASN A 261 13.01 -12.87 -0.68
CA ASN A 261 11.68 -13.05 -1.23
C ASN A 261 10.96 -11.72 -1.46
N ILE A 262 10.92 -10.83 -0.46
CA ILE A 262 10.26 -9.52 -0.60
C ILE A 262 10.98 -8.65 -1.63
N SER A 263 12.32 -8.61 -1.59
CA SER A 263 13.15 -7.82 -2.51
C SER A 263 12.91 -8.19 -3.97
N SER A 264 12.71 -9.48 -4.24
CA SER A 264 12.37 -10.01 -5.55
C SER A 264 11.00 -9.51 -6.04
N VAL A 265 10.00 -9.46 -5.16
CA VAL A 265 8.65 -8.97 -5.52
C VAL A 265 8.63 -7.46 -5.75
N VAL A 266 9.36 -6.69 -4.93
CA VAL A 266 9.39 -5.23 -5.06
C VAL A 266 10.38 -4.74 -6.13
N GLU A 267 11.20 -5.65 -6.67
CA GLU A 267 12.26 -5.40 -7.65
C GLU A 267 13.29 -4.37 -7.16
N LYS A 268 13.77 -4.59 -5.93
CA LYS A 268 14.81 -3.79 -5.27
C LYS A 268 15.85 -4.71 -4.67
N ASP A 269 17.05 -4.19 -4.47
CA ASP A 269 18.13 -4.97 -3.89
C ASP A 269 17.91 -5.09 -2.38
N ALA A 270 18.34 -6.20 -1.77
CA ALA A 270 18.32 -6.37 -0.33
C ALA A 270 19.73 -6.62 0.19
N VAL A 271 20.06 -6.07 1.36
CA VAL A 271 21.36 -6.25 2.01
C VAL A 271 21.16 -6.50 3.50
N LEU A 272 21.86 -7.49 4.04
CA LEU A 272 21.76 -7.83 5.46
C LEU A 272 23.06 -7.51 6.18
N PHE A 273 22.99 -6.74 7.25
CA PHE A 273 24.14 -6.42 8.10
C PHE A 273 24.16 -7.34 9.31
N VAL A 274 25.29 -7.99 9.57
CA VAL A 274 25.40 -9.02 10.62
C VAL A 274 26.52 -8.72 11.62
N GLU A 275 26.24 -8.90 12.90
CA GLU A 275 27.28 -8.81 13.94
C GLU A 275 28.14 -10.07 14.01
N ILE A 276 27.56 -11.23 13.68
CA ILE A 276 28.22 -12.52 13.83
C ILE A 276 29.30 -12.73 12.76
N HIS A 277 30.35 -13.46 13.15
CA HIS A 277 31.32 -13.98 12.21
C HIS A 277 30.71 -15.17 11.46
N THR A 278 30.47 -14.99 10.17
CA THR A 278 30.05 -16.05 9.24
C THR A 278 31.01 -16.12 8.06
N SER A 279 31.20 -17.31 7.48
CA SER A 279 31.93 -17.49 6.22
C SER A 279 31.05 -17.18 5.01
N ALA A 280 29.72 -17.24 5.15
CA ALA A 280 28.78 -16.90 4.10
C ALA A 280 28.92 -15.43 3.69
N GLN A 281 28.87 -15.19 2.38
CA GLN A 281 28.89 -13.85 1.80
C GLN A 281 27.52 -13.42 1.29
N SER A 282 26.64 -14.39 1.04
CA SER A 282 25.28 -14.20 0.53
C SER A 282 24.41 -15.37 0.95
N ILE A 283 23.12 -15.13 1.13
CA ILE A 283 22.10 -16.17 1.36
C ILE A 283 20.90 -15.85 0.48
N GLY A 284 20.54 -16.78 -0.42
CA GLY A 284 19.40 -16.61 -1.32
C GLY A 284 19.50 -15.36 -2.21
N GLY A 285 20.73 -14.95 -2.58
CA GLY A 285 20.96 -13.73 -3.36
C GLY A 285 20.95 -12.43 -2.53
N THR A 286 20.81 -12.51 -1.20
CA THR A 286 20.93 -11.37 -0.28
C THR A 286 22.37 -11.27 0.24
N PRO A 287 23.18 -10.27 -0.17
CA PRO A 287 24.48 -9.97 0.39
C PRO A 287 24.47 -9.84 1.92
N LEU A 288 25.48 -10.45 2.55
CA LEU A 288 25.76 -10.29 3.97
C LEU A 288 26.95 -9.35 4.14
N ILE A 289 26.81 -8.27 4.88
CA ILE A 289 27.91 -7.37 5.24
C ILE A 289 28.16 -7.47 6.74
N LYS A 290 29.34 -7.94 7.13
CA LYS A 290 29.70 -8.12 8.54
C LYS A 290 30.02 -6.77 9.16
N LYS A 291 29.79 -6.64 10.47
CA LYS A 291 30.19 -5.45 11.25
C LYS A 291 31.66 -5.06 11.07
N SER A 292 32.55 -6.05 10.95
CA SER A 292 33.98 -5.82 10.71
C SER A 292 34.27 -5.28 9.30
N GLU A 293 33.50 -5.69 8.30
CA GLU A 293 33.60 -5.21 6.91
C GLU A 293 33.05 -3.79 6.82
N LEU A 294 31.85 -3.56 7.36
CA LEU A 294 31.19 -2.25 7.39
C LEU A 294 32.07 -1.16 8.02
N ARG A 295 32.84 -1.50 9.06
CA ARG A 295 33.80 -0.56 9.71
C ARG A 295 34.99 -0.20 8.84
N ARG A 296 35.37 -1.06 7.89
CA ARG A 296 36.51 -0.84 6.99
C ARG A 296 36.13 -0.05 5.75
N ILE A 297 34.85 -0.10 5.36
CA ILE A 297 34.33 0.63 4.20
C ILE A 297 34.62 2.12 4.38
N ARG A 298 35.35 2.74 3.45
CA ARG A 298 35.75 4.16 3.55
C ARG A 298 34.92 5.08 2.68
N ASP A 299 34.55 4.58 1.51
CA ASP A 299 33.74 5.31 0.55
C ASP A 299 32.56 4.46 0.10
N ARG A 300 31.75 5.09 -0.74
CA ARG A 300 30.47 4.55 -1.21
C ARG A 300 30.66 3.49 -2.31
N ASP A 301 31.75 3.57 -3.07
CA ASP A 301 31.98 2.68 -4.19
C ASP A 301 32.32 1.29 -3.62
N GLU A 302 33.08 1.24 -2.50
CA GLU A 302 33.38 0.01 -1.76
C GLU A 302 32.12 -0.75 -1.28
N ILE A 303 31.06 -0.07 -0.82
CA ILE A 303 29.83 -0.76 -0.38
C ILE A 303 28.99 -1.23 -1.57
N GLU A 304 28.92 -0.43 -2.63
CA GLU A 304 28.19 -0.79 -3.86
C GLU A 304 28.82 -1.99 -4.55
N ASP A 305 30.15 -2.03 -4.64
CA ASP A 305 30.90 -3.16 -5.18
C ASP A 305 30.67 -4.43 -4.35
N LEU A 306 30.72 -4.32 -3.00
CA LEU A 306 30.46 -5.47 -2.12
C LEU A 306 29.04 -6.03 -2.29
N ILE A 307 28.04 -5.16 -2.44
CA ILE A 307 26.65 -5.56 -2.67
C ILE A 307 26.54 -6.25 -4.04
N ALA A 308 27.12 -5.65 -5.08
CA ALA A 308 27.06 -6.17 -6.45
C ALA A 308 27.78 -7.52 -6.60
N GLU A 309 28.96 -7.69 -5.99
CA GLU A 309 29.73 -8.94 -6.03
C GLU A 309 28.98 -10.11 -5.38
N ARG A 310 28.27 -9.85 -4.28
CA ARG A 310 27.63 -10.87 -3.44
C ARG A 310 26.18 -11.15 -3.82
N ARG A 311 25.63 -10.45 -4.81
CA ARG A 311 24.29 -10.67 -5.34
C ARG A 311 24.18 -11.93 -6.21
N LYS A 312 25.32 -12.48 -6.65
CA LYS A 312 25.42 -13.64 -7.55
C LYS A 312 25.13 -14.97 -6.85
#